data_AF-A0A662GLL1-F1
#
_entry.id   AF-A0A662GLL1-F1
#
_cell.length_a   1.000
_cell.length_b   1.000
_cell.length_c   1.000
_cell.angle_alpha   90.00
_cell.angle_beta   90.00
_cell.angle_gamma   90.00
#
_symmetry.space_group_name_H-M   'P 1'
#
loop_
_entity.id
_entity.type
_entity.pdbx_description
1 polymer ?
#
loop_
_entity_poly.entity_id
_entity_poly.type
_entity_poly.pdbx_seq_one_letter_code
_entity_poly.pdbx_strand_id
1 'polypeptide(L)'
;GQPPEKVRENVLSEILDVCLVASVERFGESRVHEVDTTGRSVEEVVEEVSRVVEGAIKPRHGSVDWISVLEREGLLDRYLL
;
A
#
# COMPACT_ATOMS: atom_id res chain seq x y z
N GLY A 1 -8.87 -14.51 -15.06
CA GLY A 1 -7.90 -13.47 -14.69
C GLY A 1 -8.51 -12.11 -14.96
N GLN A 2 -7.95 -11.04 -14.39
CA GLN A 2 -8.34 -9.68 -14.74
C GLN A 2 -7.82 -9.32 -16.15
N PRO A 3 -8.49 -8.40 -16.87
CA PRO A 3 -7.99 -7.90 -18.14
C PRO A 3 -6.62 -7.20 -18.00
N PRO A 4 -5.71 -7.28 -18.99
CA PRO A 4 -4.38 -6.68 -18.91
C PRO A 4 -4.38 -5.17 -18.60
N GLU A 5 -5.36 -4.43 -19.12
CA GLU A 5 -5.55 -3.01 -18.85
C GLU A 5 -5.85 -2.74 -17.37
N LYS A 6 -6.65 -3.62 -16.74
CA LYS A 6 -7.00 -3.47 -15.32
C LYS A 6 -5.83 -3.81 -14.41
N VAL A 7 -5.03 -4.81 -14.82
CA VAL A 7 -3.77 -5.13 -14.13
C VAL A 7 -2.83 -3.94 -14.17
N ARG A 8 -2.64 -3.32 -15.35
CA ARG A 8 -1.77 -2.14 -15.49
C ARG A 8 -2.25 -0.95 -14.65
N GLU A 9 -3.55 -0.67 -14.66
CA GLU A 9 -4.16 0.39 -13.84
C GLU A 9 -3.90 0.17 -12.34
N ASN A 10 -4.13 -1.04 -11.85
CA ASN A 10 -3.92 -1.36 -10.43
C ASN A 10 -2.44 -1.25 -10.04
N VAL A 11 -1.53 -1.77 -10.86
CA VAL A 11 -0.08 -1.70 -10.61
C VAL A 11 0.37 -0.24 -10.52
N LEU A 12 -0.06 0.61 -11.47
CA LEU A 12 0.26 2.04 -11.43
C LEU A 12 -0.32 2.73 -10.19
N SER A 13 -1.54 2.37 -9.81
CA SER A 13 -2.19 2.94 -8.63
C SER A 13 -1.48 2.59 -7.32
N GLU A 14 -0.89 1.40 -7.25
CA GLU A 14 -0.09 0.94 -6.11
C GLU A 14 1.30 1.60 -6.08
N ILE A 15 1.96 1.77 -7.24
CA ILE A 15 3.24 2.49 -7.33
C ILE A 15 3.09 3.95 -6.87
N LEU A 16 1.95 4.58 -7.17
CA LEU A 16 1.68 5.99 -6.88
C LEU A 16 0.89 6.21 -5.58
N ASP A 17 0.64 5.16 -4.79
CA ASP A 17 -0.12 5.22 -3.53
C ASP A 17 -1.50 5.90 -3.65
N VAL A 18 -2.16 5.79 -4.81
CA VAL A 18 -3.41 6.52 -5.09
C VAL A 18 -4.49 6.23 -4.03
N CYS A 19 -4.65 4.96 -3.65
CA CYS A 19 -5.62 4.56 -2.64
C CYS A 19 -5.26 5.06 -1.24
N LEU A 20 -3.97 5.08 -0.90
CA LEU A 20 -3.50 5.54 0.40
C LEU A 20 -3.69 7.05 0.53
N VAL A 21 -3.23 7.82 -0.47
CA VAL A 21 -3.41 9.28 -0.54
C VAL A 21 -4.88 9.64 -0.44
N ALA A 22 -5.74 9.01 -1.24
CA ALA A 22 -7.19 9.27 -1.20
C ALA A 22 -7.79 8.96 0.18
N SER A 23 -7.30 7.92 0.86
CA SER A 23 -7.77 7.57 2.21
C SER A 23 -7.34 8.62 3.23
N VAL A 24 -6.08 9.07 3.17
CA VAL A 24 -5.56 10.12 4.07
C VAL A 24 -6.28 11.45 3.84
N GLU A 25 -6.49 11.86 2.59
CA GLU A 25 -7.24 13.07 2.25
C GLU A 25 -8.69 13.01 2.78
N ARG A 26 -9.31 11.83 2.74
CA ARG A 26 -10.71 11.66 3.13
C ARG A 26 -10.93 11.51 4.63
N PHE A 27 -10.00 10.89 5.34
CA PHE A 27 -10.19 10.46 6.74
C PHE A 27 -9.18 11.06 7.73
N GLY A 28 -8.09 11.64 7.23
CA GLY A 28 -6.98 12.17 8.02
C GLY A 28 -5.96 11.09 8.43
N GLU A 29 -4.70 11.50 8.55
CA GLU A 29 -3.55 10.64 8.90
C GLU A 29 -3.78 9.79 10.16
N SER A 30 -4.38 10.38 11.20
CA SER A 30 -4.61 9.71 12.48
C SER A 30 -5.62 8.57 12.44
N ARG A 31 -6.29 8.35 11.31
CA ARG A 31 -7.33 7.32 11.12
C ARG A 31 -7.01 6.34 10.00
N VAL A 32 -5.86 6.47 9.35
CA VAL A 32 -5.44 5.61 8.24
C VAL A 32 -4.24 4.79 8.66
N HIS A 33 -4.38 3.46 8.56
CA HIS A 33 -3.30 2.53 8.80
C HIS A 33 -3.05 1.72 7.53
N GLU A 34 -1.82 1.79 7.02
CA GLU A 34 -1.34 1.00 5.90
C GLU A 34 -0.79 -0.34 6.41
N VAL A 35 -1.17 -1.43 5.74
CA VAL A 35 -0.70 -2.78 6.07
C VAL A 35 0.11 -3.33 4.90
N ASP A 36 1.42 -3.47 5.11
CA ASP A 36 2.27 -4.21 4.20
C ASP A 36 2.06 -5.72 4.39
N THR A 37 1.55 -6.38 3.35
CA THR A 37 1.27 -7.82 3.35
C THR A 37 2.39 -8.66 2.74
N THR A 38 3.48 -8.04 2.30
CA THR A 38 4.56 -8.71 1.55
C THR A 38 5.18 -9.85 2.36
N GLY A 39 5.04 -11.08 1.86
CA GLY A 39 5.64 -12.27 2.48
C GLY A 39 5.01 -12.68 3.83
N ARG A 40 3.86 -12.12 4.20
CA ARG A 40 3.19 -12.38 5.49
C ARG A 40 2.02 -13.34 5.35
N SER A 41 1.75 -14.08 6.43
CA SER A 41 0.56 -14.94 6.53
C SER A 41 -0.71 -14.13 6.80
N VAL A 42 -1.86 -14.74 6.55
CA VAL A 42 -3.16 -14.11 6.85
C VAL A 42 -3.31 -13.85 8.34
N GLU A 43 -2.87 -14.77 9.18
CA GLU A 43 -2.91 -14.66 10.64
C GLU A 43 -2.09 -13.47 11.14
N GLU A 44 -0.89 -13.25 10.58
CA GLU A 44 -0.03 -12.12 10.93
C GLU A 44 -0.65 -10.77 10.54
N VAL A 45 -1.37 -10.72 9.43
CA VAL A 45 -2.06 -9.52 8.94
C VAL A 45 -3.30 -9.22 9.79
N VAL A 46 -4.10 -10.25 10.11
CA VAL A 46 -5.30 -10.11 10.94
C VAL A 46 -4.94 -9.64 12.35
N GLU A 47 -3.85 -10.16 12.92
CA GLU A 47 -3.37 -9.74 14.24
C GLU A 47 -2.99 -8.25 14.26
N GLU A 48 -2.25 -7.76 13.25
CA GLU A 48 -1.92 -6.33 13.15
C GLU A 48 -3.18 -5.46 13.04
N VAL A 49 -4.10 -5.83 12.14
CA VAL A 49 -5.36 -5.09 11.95
C VAL A 49 -6.16 -5.03 13.26
N SER A 50 -6.25 -6.16 13.98
CA SER A 50 -6.98 -6.24 15.25
C SER A 50 -6.37 -5.31 16.29
N ARG A 51 -5.04 -5.32 16.44
CA ARG A 51 -4.32 -4.45 17.38
C ARG A 51 -4.45 -2.96 17.05
N VAL A 52 -4.58 -2.61 15.77
CA VAL A 52 -4.84 -1.21 15.35
C VAL A 52 -6.27 -0.80 15.70
N VAL A 53 -7.25 -1.66 15.41
CA VAL A 53 -8.67 -1.40 15.73
C VAL A 53 -8.90 -1.27 17.24
N GLU A 54 -8.23 -2.08 18.04
CA GLU A 54 -8.27 -2.03 19.51
C GLU A 54 -7.49 -0.84 20.10
N GLY A 55 -6.73 -0.12 19.27
CA GLY A 55 -5.90 1.01 19.71
C GLY A 55 -4.61 0.62 20.42
N ALA A 56 -4.24 -0.67 20.40
CA ALA A 56 -2.98 -1.17 20.93
C ALA A 56 -1.77 -0.73 20.08
N ILE A 57 -1.99 -0.42 18.79
CA ILE A 57 -1.01 0.18 17.88
C ILE A 57 -1.63 1.44 17.26
N LYS A 58 -0.86 2.53 17.18
CA LYS A 58 -1.31 3.75 16.49
C LYS A 58 -1.32 3.56 14.96
N PRO A 59 -2.29 4.15 14.24
CA PRO A 59 -2.27 4.19 12.78
C PRO A 59 -0.92 4.73 12.25
N ARG A 60 -0.42 4.10 11.18
CA ARG A 60 0.82 4.45 10.48
C ARG A 60 0.61 4.26 8.98
N HIS A 61 1.26 5.07 8.16
CA HIS A 61 1.16 4.98 6.71
C HIS A 61 2.44 5.47 6.03
N GLY A 62 2.62 5.17 4.74
CA GLY A 62 3.81 5.55 3.97
C GLY A 62 5.03 4.70 4.34
N SER A 63 4.78 3.44 4.72
CA SER A 63 5.80 2.47 5.10
C SER A 63 6.35 1.67 3.93
N VAL A 64 5.62 1.62 2.82
CA VAL A 64 6.08 1.03 1.56
C VAL A 64 6.34 2.15 0.55
N ASP A 65 7.49 2.10 -0.13
CA ASP A 65 7.85 3.06 -1.18
C ASP A 65 8.25 2.29 -2.44
N TRP A 66 7.27 2.02 -3.29
CA TRP A 66 7.47 1.27 -4.53
C TRP A 66 8.28 2.05 -5.57
N ILE A 67 8.23 3.38 -5.56
CA ILE A 67 9.04 4.20 -6.47
C ILE A 67 10.51 3.98 -6.17
N SER A 68 10.91 4.11 -4.90
CA SER A 68 12.30 3.87 -4.48
C SER A 68 12.75 2.43 -4.71
N VAL A 69 11.86 1.44 -4.54
CA VAL A 69 12.18 0.03 -4.85
C VAL A 69 12.44 -0.17 -6.34
N LEU A 70 11.54 0.31 -7.20
CA LEU A 70 11.65 0.13 -8.65
C LEU A 70 12.80 0.95 -9.26
N GLU A 71 13.10 2.13 -8.72
CA GLU A 71 14.24 2.94 -9.13
C GLU A 71 15.55 2.20 -8.84
N ARG A 72 15.70 1.64 -7.63
CA ARG A 72 16.87 0.83 -7.25
C ARG A 72 17.05 -0.40 -8.14
N GLU A 73 15.96 -0.97 -8.64
CA GLU A 73 15.99 -2.13 -9.54
C GLU A 73 16.14 -1.75 -11.01
N GLY A 74 16.15 -0.46 -11.36
CA GLY A 74 16.21 0.02 -12.75
C GLY A 74 14.96 -0.33 -13.55
N LEU A 75 13.82 -0.51 -12.87
CA LEU A 75 12.55 -0.92 -13.47
C LEU A 75 11.52 0.20 -13.55
N LEU A 76 11.74 1.35 -12.89
CA LEU A 76 10.75 2.41 -12.78
C LEU A 76 10.20 2.89 -14.14
N ASP A 77 11.10 3.14 -15.10
CA ASP A 77 10.74 3.60 -16.45
C ASP A 77 9.84 2.62 -17.20
N ARG A 78 9.93 1.30 -16.92
CA ARG A 78 9.05 0.29 -17.56
C ARG A 78 7.59 0.50 -17.20
N TYR A 79 7.33 1.02 -16.00
CA TYR A 79 5.98 1.17 -15.48
C TYR A 79 5.44 2.58 -15.70
N LEU A 80 6.29 3.61 -15.67
CA LEU A 80 5.86 5.02 -15.78
C LEU A 80 5.96 5.64 -17.19
N LEU A 81 6.60 4.97 -18.16
CA LEU A 81 6.72 5.40 -19.57
C LEU A 81 6.08 4.37 -20.52
#